data_AF-A0A9P1CRT7-F1
#
_entry.id   AF-A0A9P1CRT7-F1
#
_cell.length_a   1.000
_cell.length_b   1.000
_cell.length_c   1.000
_cell.angle_alpha   90.00
_cell.angle_beta   90.00
_cell.angle_gamma   90.00
#
_symmetry.space_group_name_H-M   'P 1'
#
loop_
_entity.id
_entity.type
_entity.pdbx_description
1 polymer ?
#
loop_
_entity_poly.entity_id
_entity_poly.type
_entity_poly.pdbx_seq_one_letter_code
_entity_poly.pdbx_strand_id
1 'polypeptide(L)'
;MRCRCGVGPWHLVPAAILAILILYQNFIAAERWSTSGERLGAQGALGVEELKQRLEKLEAQSKDVEDLRQDVEDLRHSLSKLDVAKNALPQADAPSPAETAEETAVSAVSAVRDSSASSASSATSETPKCNIFALWNYPRGPPMFIQKNMESWIHYAKGRCHFPWLINATNIRAFIPDLPAEYDRMPLDYDAAKSDVVRYALLYHHGGIYLDTDFLVAKDLSPILDRIDDHDLVSYTTIGQSCRNGTFSSNFLAGRKGSQVFGAVWEAQKRALADHCDDQLKINEKKVCCPDDLQRRCHIPWAGIGENVAHPVLKKQLATKTNLRLYCFEGDDSFVPVNFLEVLQKHPQLKDAEKAFKKSGVRNPSERIMYHLFASLGFGSNYDGPQLFDPSTYVGFLYRKSIGHFTEIPKDPLEDGPGFICASDGEICRCNGKVFYGRRWENEERGIKAELKALLKKGHATREVQGEVKCSVDVFGDPIFTIPKHCVCQPTPQTQGES
;
A
#
# COMPACT_ATOMS: atom_id res chain seq x y z
N MET A 1 -55.12 -18.84 7.24
CA MET A 1 -54.55 -17.60 6.64
C MET A 1 -53.22 -17.93 6.00
N ARG A 2 -53.13 -17.86 4.67
CA ARG A 2 -51.88 -18.04 3.90
C ARG A 2 -51.40 -16.66 3.44
N CYS A 3 -50.22 -16.22 3.87
CA CYS A 3 -49.58 -15.01 3.35
C CYS A 3 -48.72 -15.38 2.13
N ARG A 4 -48.96 -14.68 1.01
CA ARG A 4 -48.11 -14.68 -0.19
C ARG A 4 -47.03 -13.60 0.00
N CYS A 5 -45.76 -13.97 -0.14
CA CYS A 5 -44.67 -13.00 -0.36
C CYS A 5 -44.47 -12.82 -1.87
N GLY A 6 -44.59 -11.58 -2.35
CA GLY A 6 -44.27 -11.20 -3.72
C GLY A 6 -42.77 -11.00 -3.89
N VAL A 7 -42.21 -11.52 -4.99
CA VAL A 7 -40.84 -11.26 -5.45
C VAL A 7 -40.91 -10.10 -6.44
N GLY A 8 -40.22 -9.00 -6.15
CA GLY A 8 -40.10 -7.85 -7.06
C GLY A 8 -39.02 -8.07 -8.14
N PRO A 9 -39.10 -7.36 -9.29
CA PRO A 9 -38.19 -7.56 -10.40
C PRO A 9 -36.88 -6.82 -10.16
N TRP A 10 -35.76 -7.56 -10.12
CA TRP A 10 -34.43 -6.98 -10.25
C TRP A 10 -34.08 -6.87 -11.74
N HIS A 11 -33.61 -5.69 -12.13
CA HIS A 11 -33.35 -5.25 -13.49
C HIS A 11 -32.30 -6.10 -14.22
N LEU A 12 -32.67 -6.65 -15.39
CA LEU A 12 -31.75 -7.07 -16.42
C LEU A 12 -31.09 -5.81 -17.01
N VAL A 13 -29.75 -5.74 -16.98
CA VAL A 13 -29.01 -4.76 -17.78
C VAL A 13 -29.23 -5.14 -19.26
N PRO A 14 -29.70 -4.22 -20.14
CA PRO A 14 -29.91 -4.54 -21.55
C PRO A 14 -28.60 -5.00 -22.19
N ALA A 15 -28.63 -6.10 -22.95
CA ALA A 15 -27.45 -6.69 -23.60
C ALA A 15 -26.63 -5.69 -24.44
N ALA A 16 -27.27 -4.64 -24.99
CA ALA A 16 -26.61 -3.55 -25.70
C ALA A 16 -25.59 -2.79 -24.82
N ILE A 17 -25.89 -2.56 -23.53
CA ILE A 17 -24.97 -1.87 -22.61
C ILE A 17 -23.74 -2.75 -22.35
N LEU A 18 -23.92 -4.06 -22.22
CA LEU A 18 -22.81 -4.99 -22.03
C LEU A 18 -21.92 -5.08 -23.28
N ALA A 19 -22.52 -5.09 -24.47
CA ALA A 19 -21.78 -5.08 -25.74
C ALA A 19 -20.94 -3.81 -25.92
N ILE A 20 -21.51 -2.63 -25.63
CA ILE A 20 -20.79 -1.35 -25.68
C ILE A 20 -19.63 -1.34 -24.67
N LEU A 21 -19.85 -1.85 -23.45
CA LEU A 21 -18.79 -1.94 -22.43
C LEU A 21 -17.64 -2.86 -22.85
N ILE A 22 -17.93 -3.99 -23.51
CA ILE A 22 -16.90 -4.90 -24.02
C ILE A 22 -16.09 -4.23 -25.15
N LEU A 23 -16.76 -3.52 -26.08
CA LEU A 23 -16.09 -2.78 -27.15
C LEU A 23 -15.20 -1.66 -26.61
N TYR A 24 -15.68 -0.95 -25.59
CA TYR A 24 -14.91 0.10 -24.91
C TYR A 24 -13.67 -0.46 -24.20
N GLN A 25 -13.79 -1.63 -23.56
CA GLN A 25 -12.64 -2.31 -22.94
C GLN A 25 -11.60 -2.77 -23.97
N ASN A 26 -12.04 -3.28 -25.12
CA ASN A 26 -11.14 -3.67 -26.21
C ASN A 26 -10.45 -2.47 -26.86
N PHE A 27 -11.16 -1.35 -27.02
CA PHE A 27 -10.59 -0.10 -27.51
C PHE A 27 -9.51 0.44 -26.55
N ILE A 28 -9.78 0.48 -25.24
CA ILE A 28 -8.79 0.89 -24.23
C ILE A 28 -7.57 -0.04 -24.25
N ALA A 29 -7.76 -1.34 -24.43
CA ALA A 29 -6.66 -2.29 -24.54
C ALA A 29 -5.79 -2.00 -25.77
N ALA A 30 -6.40 -1.73 -26.93
CA ALA A 30 -5.70 -1.39 -28.16
C ALA A 30 -4.96 -0.03 -28.08
N GLU A 31 -5.56 0.99 -27.45
CA GLU A 31 -4.97 2.31 -27.26
C GLU A 31 -3.77 2.28 -26.28
N ARG A 32 -3.89 1.50 -25.19
CA ARG A 32 -2.76 1.22 -24.28
C ARG A 32 -1.61 0.50 -24.99
N TRP A 33 -1.93 -0.31 -25.99
CA TRP A 33 -0.94 -0.97 -26.83
C TRP A 33 -0.26 -0.02 -27.81
N SER A 34 -0.97 0.97 -28.34
CA SER A 34 -0.37 2.00 -29.21
C SER A 34 0.55 2.96 -28.45
N THR A 35 0.36 3.12 -27.14
CA THR A 35 1.11 4.08 -26.31
C THR A 35 2.32 3.46 -25.59
N SER A 36 2.45 2.13 -25.56
CA SER A 36 3.59 1.42 -24.93
C SER A 36 4.91 1.49 -25.72
N GLY A 37 4.97 2.23 -26.82
CA GLY A 37 6.21 2.52 -27.56
C GLY A 37 6.68 1.41 -28.51
N GLU A 38 5.98 0.28 -28.59
CA GLU A 38 6.16 -0.67 -29.69
C GLU A 38 5.55 -0.07 -30.96
N ARG A 39 6.37 0.18 -32.00
CA ARG A 39 5.88 0.71 -33.28
C ARG A 39 4.93 -0.30 -33.91
N LEU A 40 3.64 -0.05 -33.80
CA LEU A 40 2.65 -0.66 -34.70
C LEU A 40 3.08 -0.36 -36.14
N GLY A 41 3.33 -1.40 -36.93
CA GLY A 41 3.52 -1.25 -38.37
C GLY A 41 2.29 -0.58 -38.99
N ALA A 42 2.42 -0.04 -40.20
CA ALA A 42 1.35 0.73 -40.86
C ALA A 42 -0.02 0.01 -40.88
N GLN A 43 -0.02 -1.33 -40.93
CA GLN A 43 -1.25 -2.15 -40.86
C GLN A 43 -1.93 -2.14 -39.48
N GLY A 44 -1.16 -2.05 -38.38
CA GLY A 44 -1.70 -1.99 -37.03
C GLY A 44 -2.36 -0.64 -36.71
N ALA A 45 -1.77 0.46 -37.20
CA ALA A 45 -2.35 1.80 -37.07
C ALA A 45 -3.67 1.95 -37.86
N LEU A 46 -3.74 1.34 -39.05
CA LEU A 46 -4.97 1.27 -39.86
C LEU A 46 -6.10 0.52 -39.14
N GLY A 47 -5.77 -0.56 -38.42
CA GLY A 47 -6.76 -1.34 -37.67
C GLY A 47 -7.36 -0.59 -36.46
N VAL A 48 -6.57 0.21 -35.75
CA VAL A 48 -7.05 1.01 -34.61
C VAL A 48 -8.00 2.13 -35.07
N GLU A 49 -7.69 2.78 -36.19
CA GLU A 49 -8.55 3.84 -36.72
C GLU A 49 -9.87 3.29 -37.28
N GLU A 50 -9.85 2.10 -37.89
CA GLU A 50 -11.08 1.41 -38.33
C GLU A 50 -11.96 1.00 -37.12
N LEU A 51 -11.34 0.51 -36.03
CA LEU A 51 -12.04 0.20 -34.78
C LEU A 51 -12.72 1.42 -34.19
N LYS A 52 -12.04 2.57 -34.20
CA LYS A 52 -12.56 3.84 -33.69
C LYS A 52 -13.77 4.32 -34.49
N GLN A 53 -13.69 4.31 -35.82
CA GLN A 53 -14.80 4.71 -36.69
C GLN A 53 -16.02 3.78 -36.54
N ARG A 54 -15.80 2.49 -36.32
CA ARG A 54 -16.89 1.53 -36.06
C ARG A 54 -17.56 1.77 -34.71
N LEU A 55 -16.79 2.09 -33.67
CA LEU A 55 -17.33 2.41 -32.34
C LEU A 55 -18.20 3.68 -32.38
N GLU A 56 -17.71 4.74 -33.04
CA GLU A 56 -18.46 6.00 -33.22
C GLU A 56 -19.77 5.78 -34.01
N LYS A 57 -19.76 4.90 -35.01
CA LYS A 57 -20.97 4.53 -35.77
C LYS A 57 -21.97 3.75 -34.92
N LEU A 58 -21.51 2.83 -34.06
CA LEU A 58 -22.35 2.05 -33.15
C LEU A 58 -23.00 2.92 -32.07
N GLU A 59 -22.27 3.88 -31.52
CA GLU A 59 -22.80 4.88 -30.59
C GLU A 59 -23.92 5.72 -31.24
N ALA A 60 -23.79 6.02 -32.53
CA ALA A 60 -24.79 6.78 -33.28
C ALA A 60 -26.03 5.94 -33.69
N GLN A 61 -25.92 4.62 -33.78
CA GLN A 61 -26.95 3.75 -34.38
C GLN A 61 -27.70 2.83 -33.39
N SER A 62 -27.35 2.83 -32.10
CA SER A 62 -27.93 1.96 -31.07
C SER A 62 -29.46 2.11 -30.91
N LYS A 63 -30.23 1.38 -31.73
CA LYS A 63 -31.66 1.08 -31.54
C LYS A 63 -32.01 -0.40 -31.66
N ASP A 64 -31.13 -1.26 -32.16
CA ASP A 64 -31.39 -2.70 -32.27
C ASP A 64 -30.24 -3.57 -31.77
N VAL A 65 -30.57 -4.58 -30.97
CA VAL A 65 -29.64 -5.38 -30.16
C VAL A 65 -29.00 -6.52 -30.97
N GLU A 66 -29.67 -6.98 -32.02
CA GLU A 66 -29.23 -8.17 -32.77
C GLU A 66 -28.14 -7.84 -33.79
N ASP A 67 -28.17 -6.65 -34.41
CA ASP A 67 -27.08 -6.12 -35.25
C ASP A 67 -25.79 -5.93 -34.44
N LEU A 68 -25.91 -5.40 -33.22
CA LEU A 68 -24.80 -5.23 -32.26
C LEU A 68 -24.12 -6.56 -31.91
N ARG A 69 -24.87 -7.66 -31.87
CA ARG A 69 -24.33 -8.98 -31.55
C ARG A 69 -23.50 -9.54 -32.70
N GLN A 70 -23.96 -9.36 -33.93
CA GLN A 70 -23.22 -9.78 -35.12
C GLN A 70 -21.92 -8.97 -35.28
N ASP A 71 -21.98 -7.66 -35.06
CA ASP A 71 -20.81 -6.78 -35.14
C ASP A 71 -19.73 -7.12 -34.09
N VAL A 72 -20.13 -7.54 -32.88
CA VAL A 72 -19.19 -7.99 -31.84
C VAL A 72 -18.46 -9.28 -32.23
N GLU A 73 -19.15 -10.23 -32.87
CA GLU A 73 -18.53 -11.47 -33.34
C GLU A 73 -17.57 -11.22 -34.53
N ASP A 74 -17.94 -10.33 -35.45
CA ASP A 74 -17.08 -9.95 -36.58
C ASP A 74 -15.80 -9.22 -36.10
N LEU A 75 -15.91 -8.44 -35.03
CA LEU A 75 -14.78 -7.77 -34.37
C LEU A 75 -13.85 -8.76 -33.67
N ARG A 76 -14.40 -9.76 -32.94
CA ARG A 76 -13.60 -10.84 -32.36
C ARG A 76 -12.82 -11.60 -33.43
N HIS A 77 -13.45 -11.88 -34.56
CA HIS A 77 -12.81 -12.57 -35.67
C HIS A 77 -11.73 -11.72 -36.36
N SER A 78 -11.87 -10.40 -36.37
CA SER A 78 -10.87 -9.49 -36.93
C SER A 78 -9.64 -9.36 -36.01
N LEU A 79 -9.85 -9.32 -34.69
CA LEU A 79 -8.77 -9.30 -33.70
C LEU A 79 -7.96 -10.61 -33.69
N SER A 80 -8.61 -11.76 -33.85
CA SER A 80 -7.90 -13.06 -33.88
C SER A 80 -6.97 -13.18 -35.09
N LYS A 81 -7.28 -12.53 -36.22
CA LYS A 81 -6.40 -12.47 -37.39
C LYS A 81 -5.16 -11.62 -37.17
N LEU A 82 -5.25 -10.55 -36.35
CA LEU A 82 -4.11 -9.71 -36.01
C LEU A 82 -3.12 -10.46 -35.09
N ASP A 83 -3.61 -11.31 -34.18
CA ASP A 83 -2.76 -12.15 -33.34
C ASP A 83 -2.01 -13.23 -34.12
N VAL A 84 -2.63 -13.81 -35.15
CA VAL A 84 -1.96 -14.82 -36.01
C VAL A 84 -0.83 -14.19 -36.83
N ALA A 85 -1.00 -12.95 -37.31
CA ALA A 85 0.04 -12.24 -38.07
C ALA A 85 1.29 -11.91 -37.22
N LYS A 86 1.13 -11.73 -35.91
CA LYS A 86 2.22 -11.45 -34.96
C LYS A 86 3.20 -12.62 -34.82
N ASN A 87 2.69 -13.86 -34.88
CA ASN A 87 3.50 -15.07 -34.72
C ASN A 87 4.26 -15.49 -36.00
N ALA A 88 4.07 -14.78 -37.11
CA ALA A 88 4.70 -15.08 -38.40
C ALA A 88 5.93 -14.19 -38.73
N LEU A 89 6.31 -13.26 -37.85
CA LEU A 89 7.48 -12.40 -38.07
C LEU A 89 8.78 -13.08 -37.57
N PRO A 90 9.83 -13.19 -38.40
CA PRO A 90 11.09 -13.80 -37.99
C PRO A 90 11.84 -12.94 -36.98
N GLN A 91 12.30 -13.55 -35.89
CA GLN A 91 13.17 -12.91 -34.89
C GLN A 91 14.55 -12.63 -35.50
N ALA A 92 15.02 -11.38 -35.35
CA ALA A 92 16.37 -10.99 -35.74
C ALA A 92 17.36 -11.26 -34.60
N ASP A 93 18.47 -11.92 -34.92
CA ASP A 93 19.53 -12.31 -33.98
C ASP A 93 20.24 -11.09 -33.36
N ALA A 94 20.38 -11.10 -32.03
CA ALA A 94 21.17 -10.13 -31.28
C ALA A 94 22.63 -10.62 -31.10
N PRO A 95 23.64 -9.73 -31.21
CA PRO A 95 25.04 -10.14 -31.06
C PRO A 95 25.46 -10.26 -29.58
N SER A 96 26.27 -11.29 -29.31
CA SER A 96 26.91 -11.58 -28.02
C SER A 96 27.99 -10.56 -27.66
N PRO A 97 28.15 -10.17 -26.37
CA PRO A 97 29.28 -9.38 -25.92
C PRO A 97 30.44 -10.29 -25.50
N ALA A 98 31.57 -10.12 -26.18
CA ALA A 98 32.85 -10.73 -25.86
C ALA A 98 33.58 -9.98 -24.76
N GLU A 99 34.33 -10.75 -23.97
CA GLU A 99 35.33 -10.38 -22.98
C GLU A 99 36.44 -9.48 -23.58
N THR A 100 36.95 -8.51 -22.81
CA THR A 100 38.39 -8.36 -22.48
C THR A 100 38.68 -7.08 -21.67
N ALA A 101 39.78 -7.17 -20.91
CA ALA A 101 40.65 -6.11 -20.40
C ALA A 101 40.49 -5.71 -18.92
N GLU A 102 41.21 -6.48 -18.10
CA GLU A 102 41.80 -6.14 -16.81
C GLU A 102 43.02 -5.19 -17.01
N GLU A 103 43.53 -4.64 -15.91
CA GLU A 103 44.85 -3.97 -15.74
C GLU A 103 45.02 -2.51 -16.22
N THR A 104 44.73 -1.55 -15.32
CA THR A 104 45.72 -0.54 -14.84
C THR A 104 45.07 0.41 -13.82
N ALA A 105 45.57 0.40 -12.57
CA ALA A 105 45.78 1.59 -11.71
C ALA A 105 45.82 1.19 -10.21
N VAL A 106 46.96 0.67 -9.76
CA VAL A 106 47.40 0.81 -8.37
C VAL A 106 48.63 1.73 -8.40
N SER A 107 48.48 2.98 -7.96
CA SER A 107 49.49 3.71 -7.17
C SER A 107 49.03 5.15 -6.93
N ALA A 108 49.39 5.67 -5.75
CA ALA A 108 49.30 7.07 -5.31
C ALA A 108 48.00 7.53 -4.62
N VAL A 109 47.75 7.05 -3.39
CA VAL A 109 47.36 7.94 -2.27
C VAL A 109 47.97 7.42 -0.96
N SER A 110 49.13 7.94 -0.60
CA SER A 110 49.68 7.86 0.77
C SER A 110 50.65 9.01 0.96
N ALA A 111 50.15 10.16 1.41
CA ALA A 111 50.89 11.20 2.15
C ALA A 111 50.04 12.48 2.31
N VAL A 112 49.01 12.45 3.16
CA VAL A 112 48.61 13.63 3.97
C VAL A 112 48.04 13.09 5.28
N ARG A 113 48.94 12.74 6.21
CA ARG A 113 48.66 12.64 7.64
C ARG A 113 49.55 13.68 8.31
N ASP A 114 49.02 14.27 9.36
CA ASP A 114 49.59 15.33 10.21
C ASP A 114 49.38 16.76 9.70
N SER A 115 48.21 17.33 10.07
CA SER A 115 48.08 18.65 10.73
C SER A 115 46.62 19.13 10.70
N SER A 116 45.77 18.65 11.61
CA SER A 116 44.50 19.30 11.96
C SER A 116 43.93 18.77 13.27
N ALA A 117 44.67 18.99 14.35
CA ALA A 117 44.07 19.05 15.68
C ALA A 117 43.48 20.45 15.90
N SER A 118 42.34 20.51 16.60
CA SER A 118 41.67 21.72 17.12
C SER A 118 40.63 22.41 16.22
N SER A 119 39.51 21.72 15.96
CA SER A 119 38.19 22.36 16.05
C SER A 119 37.14 21.30 16.44
N ALA A 120 36.95 21.09 17.73
CA ALA A 120 35.85 20.29 18.27
C ALA A 120 34.52 21.05 18.05
N SER A 121 34.02 21.00 16.82
CA SER A 121 32.61 21.22 16.55
C SER A 121 31.85 20.09 17.23
N SER A 122 30.98 20.44 18.19
CA SER A 122 30.05 19.50 18.78
C SER A 122 29.04 19.07 17.71
N ALA A 123 29.44 18.17 16.83
CA ALA A 123 28.53 17.42 15.99
C ALA A 123 27.65 16.64 16.97
N THR A 124 26.47 17.18 17.24
CA THR A 124 25.41 16.47 17.94
C THR A 124 25.14 15.23 17.10
N SER A 125 25.66 14.09 17.55
CA SER A 125 25.35 12.79 16.97
C SER A 125 23.85 12.63 17.07
N GLU A 126 23.11 12.95 16.01
CA GLU A 126 21.68 12.69 15.96
C GLU A 126 21.47 11.21 16.22
N THR A 127 20.65 10.90 17.23
CA THR A 127 20.29 9.52 17.54
C THR A 127 19.72 8.89 16.28
N PRO A 128 20.21 7.71 15.84
CA PRO A 128 19.69 7.04 14.67
C PRO A 128 18.17 6.90 14.76
N LYS A 129 17.46 7.31 13.71
CA LYS A 129 16.00 7.20 13.63
C LYS A 129 15.59 5.82 13.14
N CYS A 130 14.53 5.29 13.72
CA CYS A 130 13.94 4.03 13.32
C CYS A 130 13.20 4.12 11.97
N ASN A 131 13.02 2.98 11.31
CA ASN A 131 12.16 2.85 10.13
C ASN A 131 10.79 2.28 10.51
N ILE A 132 9.72 2.84 9.94
CA ILE A 132 8.37 2.25 9.97
C ILE A 132 7.97 1.97 8.53
N PHE A 133 7.52 0.75 8.24
CA PHE A 133 7.12 0.31 6.90
C PHE A 133 5.66 -0.14 6.88
N ALA A 134 4.98 0.10 5.76
CA ALA A 134 3.67 -0.47 5.47
C ALA A 134 3.53 -0.74 3.96
N LEU A 135 2.92 -1.87 3.58
CA LEU A 135 2.47 -2.05 2.20
C LEU A 135 1.30 -1.09 1.92
N TRP A 136 1.36 -0.37 0.81
CA TRP A 136 0.51 0.77 0.52
C TRP A 136 -0.04 0.74 -0.91
N ASN A 137 -1.13 -0.02 -1.09
CA ASN A 137 -1.81 -0.15 -2.36
C ASN A 137 -3.22 0.45 -2.30
N TYR A 138 -3.28 1.78 -2.31
CA TYR A 138 -4.53 2.54 -2.30
C TYR A 138 -4.65 3.42 -3.54
N PRO A 139 -5.00 2.87 -4.72
CA PRO A 139 -5.04 3.62 -5.98
C PRO A 139 -6.07 4.77 -5.98
N ARG A 140 -7.06 4.70 -5.07
CA ARG A 140 -8.09 5.72 -4.86
C ARG A 140 -7.89 6.52 -3.57
N GLY A 141 -6.71 6.43 -2.96
CA GLY A 141 -6.45 6.95 -1.63
C GLY A 141 -6.93 6.01 -0.53
N PRO A 142 -6.26 6.02 0.64
CA PRO A 142 -6.65 5.20 1.78
C PRO A 142 -7.99 5.69 2.38
N PRO A 143 -8.81 4.79 2.94
CA PRO A 143 -9.93 5.18 3.80
C PRO A 143 -9.48 6.08 4.95
N MET A 144 -10.37 6.93 5.46
CA MET A 144 -10.07 7.89 6.52
C MET A 144 -9.44 7.22 7.76
N PHE A 145 -9.97 6.07 8.19
CA PHE A 145 -9.45 5.37 9.36
C PHE A 145 -7.99 4.93 9.20
N ILE A 146 -7.58 4.53 8.00
CA ILE A 146 -6.18 4.19 7.68
C ILE A 146 -5.28 5.43 7.78
N GLN A 147 -5.75 6.59 7.30
CA GLN A 147 -5.01 7.84 7.43
C GLN A 147 -4.79 8.19 8.91
N LYS A 148 -5.84 8.05 9.73
CA LYS A 148 -5.80 8.31 11.17
C LYS A 148 -4.96 7.31 11.94
N ASN A 149 -4.93 6.06 11.51
CA ASN A 149 -4.00 5.06 12.01
C ASN A 149 -2.55 5.53 11.81
N MET A 150 -2.17 5.95 10.60
CA MET A 150 -0.82 6.45 10.35
C MET A 150 -0.46 7.71 11.16
N GLU A 151 -1.40 8.66 11.30
CA GLU A 151 -1.21 9.83 12.17
C GLU A 151 -0.88 9.40 13.60
N SER A 152 -1.57 8.39 14.11
CA SER A 152 -1.31 7.84 15.45
C SER A 152 0.10 7.24 15.56
N TRP A 153 0.61 6.60 14.51
CA TRP A 153 1.97 6.03 14.50
C TRP A 153 3.02 7.13 14.64
N ILE A 154 2.88 8.19 13.84
CA ILE A 154 3.79 9.34 13.83
C ILE A 154 3.76 10.04 15.19
N HIS A 155 2.55 10.25 15.72
CA HIS A 155 2.33 10.89 17.01
C HIS A 155 3.07 10.14 18.14
N TYR A 156 2.87 8.83 18.23
CA TYR A 156 3.43 8.03 19.32
C TYR A 156 4.87 7.54 19.09
N ALA A 157 5.43 7.72 17.88
CA ALA A 157 6.85 7.55 17.62
C ALA A 157 7.70 8.70 18.20
N LYS A 158 7.10 9.86 18.53
CA LYS A 158 7.76 11.01 19.17
C LYS A 158 9.06 11.45 18.47
N GLY A 159 9.09 11.40 17.14
CA GLY A 159 10.25 11.78 16.33
C GLY A 159 11.44 10.81 16.38
N ARG A 160 11.32 9.67 17.08
CA ARG A 160 12.34 8.61 17.14
C ARG A 160 12.43 7.79 15.85
N CYS A 161 11.49 7.98 14.93
CA CYS A 161 11.43 7.29 13.66
C CYS A 161 11.32 8.30 12.52
N HIS A 162 11.72 7.86 11.33
CA HIS A 162 11.37 8.54 10.09
C HIS A 162 9.86 8.54 9.87
N PHE A 163 9.39 9.37 8.94
CA PHE A 163 8.03 9.24 8.42
C PHE A 163 7.85 7.81 7.84
N PRO A 164 6.67 7.17 8.01
CA PRO A 164 6.47 5.81 7.50
C PRO A 164 6.77 5.67 6.01
N TRP A 165 7.56 4.66 5.66
CA TRP A 165 7.86 4.26 4.29
C TRP A 165 6.68 3.51 3.71
N LEU A 166 6.00 4.13 2.75
CA LEU A 166 4.85 3.57 2.05
C LEU A 166 5.32 2.75 0.84
N ILE A 167 5.34 1.43 1.01
CA ILE A 167 5.88 0.49 0.03
C ILE A 167 4.80 0.09 -0.96
N ASN A 168 5.09 0.15 -2.25
CA ASN A 168 4.18 -0.21 -3.32
C ASN A 168 4.95 -0.78 -4.52
N ALA A 169 4.25 -1.14 -5.59
CA ALA A 169 4.87 -1.76 -6.76
C ALA A 169 5.96 -0.90 -7.44
N THR A 170 5.94 0.43 -7.32
CA THR A 170 6.90 1.31 -8.00
C THR A 170 8.20 1.52 -7.23
N ASN A 171 8.21 1.30 -5.91
CA ASN A 171 9.39 1.51 -5.08
C ASN A 171 9.91 0.25 -4.38
N ILE A 172 9.13 -0.83 -4.32
CA ILE A 172 9.48 -2.05 -3.56
C ILE A 172 10.88 -2.59 -3.89
N ARG A 173 11.27 -2.60 -5.17
CA ARG A 173 12.58 -3.12 -5.62
C ARG A 173 13.76 -2.27 -5.16
N ALA A 174 13.55 -0.99 -4.87
CA ALA A 174 14.59 -0.14 -4.28
C ALA A 174 14.85 -0.51 -2.80
N PHE A 175 13.84 -1.05 -2.11
CA PHE A 175 13.96 -1.48 -0.72
C PHE A 175 14.33 -2.96 -0.58
N ILE A 176 13.92 -3.81 -1.53
CA ILE A 176 14.17 -5.25 -1.54
C ILE A 176 14.86 -5.60 -2.87
N PRO A 177 16.19 -5.40 -2.98
CA PRO A 177 16.89 -5.58 -4.25
C PRO A 177 16.94 -7.04 -4.73
N ASP A 178 16.81 -8.01 -3.81
CA ASP A 178 16.77 -9.45 -4.09
C ASP A 178 15.34 -10.03 -4.13
N LEU A 179 14.33 -9.18 -4.40
CA LEU A 179 12.94 -9.61 -4.55
C LEU A 179 12.79 -10.53 -5.78
N PRO A 180 12.32 -11.78 -5.61
CA PRO A 180 12.22 -12.76 -6.70
C PRO A 180 11.22 -12.29 -7.77
N ALA A 181 11.43 -12.70 -9.02
CA ALA A 181 10.57 -12.30 -10.14
C ALA A 181 9.13 -12.84 -9.99
N GLU A 182 8.97 -13.97 -9.31
CA GLU A 182 7.71 -14.62 -8.96
C GLU A 182 6.80 -13.72 -8.11
N TYR A 183 7.37 -12.76 -7.37
CA TYR A 183 6.58 -11.77 -6.63
C TYR A 183 5.65 -10.97 -7.56
N ASP A 184 6.14 -10.58 -8.74
CA ASP A 184 5.35 -9.80 -9.71
C ASP A 184 4.21 -10.64 -10.32
N ARG A 185 4.32 -11.96 -10.24
CA ARG A 185 3.33 -12.93 -10.73
C ARG A 185 2.31 -13.34 -9.67
N MET A 186 2.43 -12.86 -8.43
CA MET A 186 1.40 -13.05 -7.42
C MET A 186 0.09 -12.38 -7.86
N PRO A 187 -1.09 -12.87 -7.43
CA PRO A 187 -2.36 -12.26 -7.80
C PRO A 187 -2.39 -10.75 -7.50
N LEU A 188 -2.80 -9.96 -8.50
CA LEU A 188 -2.72 -8.50 -8.46
C LEU A 188 -3.57 -7.89 -7.33
N ASP A 189 -4.69 -8.53 -7.02
CA ASP A 189 -5.71 -8.17 -6.05
C ASP A 189 -5.49 -8.80 -4.67
N TYR A 190 -4.35 -9.45 -4.45
CA TYR A 190 -4.05 -10.16 -3.20
C TYR A 190 -2.95 -9.49 -2.37
N ASP A 191 -3.22 -8.24 -2.00
CA ASP A 191 -2.28 -7.42 -1.22
C ASP A 191 -1.90 -8.03 0.13
N ALA A 192 -2.80 -8.80 0.76
CA ALA A 192 -2.49 -9.51 2.00
C ALA A 192 -1.36 -10.55 1.85
N ALA A 193 -1.36 -11.31 0.75
CA ALA A 193 -0.28 -12.25 0.48
C ALA A 193 1.03 -11.51 0.11
N LYS A 194 0.91 -10.40 -0.62
CA LYS A 194 2.09 -9.56 -0.94
C LYS A 194 2.69 -8.95 0.32
N SER A 195 1.87 -8.52 1.27
CA SER A 195 2.35 -7.95 2.53
C SER A 195 3.04 -9.00 3.41
N ASP A 196 2.60 -10.27 3.34
CA ASP A 196 3.27 -11.40 4.00
C ASP A 196 4.74 -11.52 3.56
N VAL A 197 5.05 -11.30 2.28
CA VAL A 197 6.42 -11.33 1.76
C VAL A 197 7.19 -10.07 2.16
N VAL A 198 6.60 -8.92 1.91
CA VAL A 198 7.25 -7.60 2.04
C VAL A 198 7.74 -7.35 3.47
N ARG A 199 6.96 -7.72 4.49
CA ARG A 199 7.29 -7.39 5.88
C ARG A 199 8.59 -8.03 6.38
N TYR A 200 8.87 -9.28 6.03
CA TYR A 200 10.09 -9.96 6.48
C TYR A 200 11.31 -9.46 5.71
N ALA A 201 11.17 -9.28 4.39
CA ALA A 201 12.24 -8.78 3.55
C ALA A 201 12.69 -7.37 3.99
N LEU A 202 11.74 -6.44 4.17
CA LEU A 202 12.06 -5.08 4.63
C LEU A 202 12.79 -5.07 5.97
N LEU A 203 12.27 -5.80 6.97
CA LEU A 203 12.87 -5.85 8.29
C LEU A 203 14.24 -6.55 8.29
N TYR A 204 14.44 -7.54 7.42
CA TYR A 204 15.76 -8.14 7.23
C TYR A 204 16.78 -7.12 6.70
N HIS A 205 16.44 -6.38 5.64
CA HIS A 205 17.37 -5.41 5.01
C HIS A 205 17.57 -4.13 5.82
N HIS A 206 16.55 -3.67 6.53
CA HIS A 206 16.50 -2.31 7.09
C HIS A 206 16.26 -2.25 8.61
N GLY A 207 15.83 -3.34 9.24
CA GLY A 207 15.35 -3.33 10.62
C GLY A 207 14.13 -2.43 10.82
N GLY A 208 13.81 -2.09 12.07
CA GLY A 208 12.72 -1.17 12.40
C GLY A 208 11.40 -1.87 12.67
N ILE A 209 10.30 -1.30 12.17
CA ILE A 209 8.92 -1.75 12.40
C ILE A 209 8.21 -1.93 11.06
N TYR A 210 7.46 -3.01 10.91
CA TYR A 210 6.43 -3.19 9.90
C TYR A 210 5.06 -3.23 10.59
N LEU A 211 4.10 -2.48 10.06
CA LEU A 211 2.71 -2.42 10.52
C LEU A 211 1.78 -2.62 9.33
N ASP A 212 0.80 -3.52 9.47
CA ASP A 212 -0.38 -3.44 8.62
C ASP A 212 -1.12 -2.11 8.89
N THR A 213 -1.73 -1.58 7.85
CA THR A 213 -2.31 -0.22 7.82
C THR A 213 -3.52 -0.04 8.74
N ASP A 214 -4.09 -1.14 9.23
CA ASP A 214 -5.25 -1.18 10.13
C ASP A 214 -4.86 -1.25 11.62
N PHE A 215 -3.62 -0.90 11.96
CA PHE A 215 -3.19 -0.70 13.34
C PHE A 215 -3.46 0.72 13.84
N LEU A 216 -4.18 0.85 14.95
CA LEU A 216 -4.31 2.11 15.69
C LEU A 216 -3.35 2.12 16.87
N VAL A 217 -2.37 3.04 16.91
CA VAL A 217 -1.46 3.18 18.04
C VAL A 217 -2.08 4.15 19.05
N ALA A 218 -2.19 3.72 20.30
CA ALA A 218 -2.90 4.45 21.36
C ALA A 218 -2.00 4.88 22.53
N LYS A 219 -0.73 4.43 22.53
CA LYS A 219 0.28 4.83 23.53
C LYS A 219 1.65 4.94 22.89
N ASP A 220 2.55 5.53 23.66
CA ASP A 220 3.97 5.67 23.36
C ASP A 220 4.60 4.37 22.84
N LEU A 221 5.31 4.45 21.72
CA LEU A 221 5.96 3.30 21.08
C LEU A 221 7.30 2.92 21.73
N SER A 222 7.79 3.62 22.75
CA SER A 222 9.08 3.34 23.39
C SER A 222 9.24 1.87 23.82
N PRO A 223 8.24 1.17 24.39
CA PRO A 223 8.36 -0.26 24.68
C PRO A 223 8.73 -1.12 23.46
N ILE A 224 8.37 -0.71 22.25
CA ILE A 224 8.79 -1.37 21.01
C ILE A 224 10.14 -0.83 20.57
N LEU A 225 10.29 0.50 20.49
CA LEU A 225 11.48 1.16 19.95
C LEU A 225 12.74 0.89 20.76
N ASP A 226 12.63 0.62 22.06
CA ASP A 226 13.77 0.27 22.92
C ASP A 226 14.25 -1.16 22.70
N ARG A 227 13.55 -1.96 21.89
CA ARG A 227 13.86 -3.38 21.60
C ARG A 227 14.29 -3.63 20.16
N ILE A 228 13.99 -2.72 19.24
CA ILE A 228 14.19 -2.98 17.80
C ILE A 228 15.67 -3.12 17.43
N ASP A 229 16.60 -2.54 18.19
CA ASP A 229 18.03 -2.59 17.82
C ASP A 229 18.71 -3.89 18.25
N ASP A 230 18.15 -4.62 19.22
CA ASP A 230 18.79 -5.81 19.79
C ASP A 230 17.92 -7.08 19.75
N HIS A 231 16.64 -7.00 19.36
CA HIS A 231 15.79 -8.16 19.20
C HIS A 231 15.76 -8.68 17.76
N ASP A 232 15.79 -10.00 17.60
CA ASP A 232 15.57 -10.64 16.30
C ASP A 232 14.08 -10.64 15.93
N LEU A 233 13.18 -10.61 16.91
CA LEU A 233 11.74 -10.51 16.71
C LEU A 233 11.07 -9.80 17.88
N VAL A 234 10.32 -8.77 17.57
CA VAL A 234 9.32 -8.13 18.42
C VAL A 234 7.98 -8.28 17.72
N SER A 235 7.01 -8.92 18.37
CA SER A 235 5.68 -9.17 17.78
C SER A 235 4.61 -9.24 18.88
N TYR A 236 3.45 -9.80 18.59
CA TYR A 236 2.40 -10.06 19.57
C TYR A 236 1.75 -11.43 19.32
N THR A 237 1.05 -11.94 20.33
CA THR A 237 0.34 -13.22 20.25
C THR A 237 -1.16 -13.02 20.41
N THR A 238 -1.92 -13.82 19.68
CA THR A 238 -3.36 -14.01 19.91
C THR A 238 -3.62 -15.32 20.66
N ILE A 239 -4.89 -15.64 20.93
CA ILE A 239 -5.26 -16.87 21.63
C ILE A 239 -4.71 -18.09 20.89
N GLY A 240 -3.97 -18.95 21.60
CA GLY A 240 -3.36 -20.16 21.05
C GLY A 240 -1.98 -19.95 20.41
N GLN A 241 -1.49 -18.70 20.32
CA GLN A 241 -0.14 -18.40 19.87
C GLN A 241 0.83 -18.24 21.04
N SER A 242 2.11 -18.56 20.82
CA SER A 242 3.19 -18.37 21.77
C SER A 242 4.52 -18.27 21.03
N CYS A 243 5.20 -17.13 21.17
CA CYS A 243 6.49 -16.92 20.52
C CYS A 243 7.55 -17.89 21.01
N ARG A 244 7.43 -18.36 22.26
CA ARG A 244 8.29 -19.41 22.84
C ARG A 244 8.12 -20.76 22.13
N ASN A 245 6.95 -20.99 21.54
CA ASN A 245 6.63 -22.17 20.74
C ASN A 245 6.68 -21.87 19.23
N GLY A 246 7.26 -20.72 18.84
CA GLY A 246 7.44 -20.30 17.46
C GLY A 246 6.16 -19.91 16.73
N THR A 247 5.09 -19.50 17.43
CA THR A 247 3.85 -18.98 16.81
C THR A 247 3.56 -17.55 17.28
N PHE A 248 3.18 -16.68 16.35
CA PHE A 248 2.99 -15.24 16.59
C PHE A 248 2.11 -14.64 15.48
N SER A 249 1.55 -13.44 15.69
CA SER A 249 0.85 -12.72 14.63
C SER A 249 1.85 -11.96 13.77
N SER A 250 1.75 -12.11 12.46
CA SER A 250 2.65 -11.44 11.53
C SER A 250 2.17 -10.07 11.02
N ASN A 251 1.00 -9.58 11.46
CA ASN A 251 0.46 -8.27 11.04
C ASN A 251 1.23 -7.08 11.65
N PHE A 252 1.99 -7.33 12.72
CA PHE A 252 2.99 -6.41 13.27
C PHE A 252 4.28 -7.17 13.53
N LEU A 253 5.38 -6.61 13.06
CA LEU A 253 6.73 -7.14 13.28
C LEU A 253 7.68 -5.98 13.51
N ALA A 254 8.63 -6.16 14.42
CA ALA A 254 9.73 -5.24 14.58
C ALA A 254 11.01 -5.99 14.99
N GLY A 255 12.17 -5.40 14.76
CA GLY A 255 13.43 -6.00 15.14
C GLY A 255 14.61 -5.42 14.38
N ARG A 256 15.78 -5.97 14.66
CA ARG A 256 17.05 -5.42 14.19
C ARG A 256 17.31 -5.74 12.73
N LYS A 257 18.02 -4.85 12.06
CA LYS A 257 18.59 -5.11 10.74
C LYS A 257 19.45 -6.37 10.79
N GLY A 258 19.30 -7.25 9.81
CA GLY A 258 20.00 -8.53 9.77
C GLY A 258 19.57 -9.52 10.85
N SER A 259 18.35 -9.38 11.39
CA SER A 259 17.74 -10.39 12.27
C SER A 259 17.86 -11.80 11.69
N GLN A 260 18.28 -12.75 12.54
CA GLN A 260 18.40 -14.16 12.15
C GLN A 260 17.04 -14.78 11.84
N VAL A 261 15.99 -14.31 12.52
CA VAL A 261 14.61 -14.78 12.28
C VAL A 261 14.14 -14.27 10.93
N PHE A 262 14.22 -12.95 10.70
CA PHE A 262 13.73 -12.35 9.46
C PHE A 262 14.48 -12.85 8.23
N GLY A 263 15.81 -12.99 8.32
CA GLY A 263 16.61 -13.55 7.21
C GLY A 263 16.21 -15.00 6.90
N ALA A 264 16.05 -15.86 7.91
CA ALA A 264 15.64 -17.24 7.67
C ALA A 264 14.22 -17.38 7.12
N VAL A 265 13.29 -16.53 7.55
CA VAL A 265 11.94 -16.49 6.99
C VAL A 265 11.98 -15.99 5.55
N TRP A 266 12.72 -14.92 5.28
CA TRP A 266 12.88 -14.36 3.94
C TRP A 266 13.43 -15.39 2.94
N GLU A 267 14.49 -16.11 3.31
CA GLU A 267 15.05 -17.20 2.48
C GLU A 267 14.08 -18.38 2.29
N ALA A 268 13.21 -18.65 3.27
CA ALA A 268 12.17 -19.66 3.12
C ALA A 268 11.04 -19.18 2.19
N GLN A 269 10.67 -17.90 2.26
CA GLN A 269 9.67 -17.30 1.37
C GLN A 269 10.15 -17.27 -0.08
N LYS A 270 11.40 -16.86 -0.34
CA LYS A 270 12.00 -16.90 -1.69
C LYS A 270 11.93 -18.30 -2.29
N ARG A 271 12.31 -19.33 -1.52
CA ARG A 271 12.20 -20.73 -1.96
C ARG A 271 10.77 -21.15 -2.23
N ALA A 272 9.84 -20.80 -1.34
CA ALA A 272 8.42 -21.13 -1.52
C ALA A 272 7.80 -20.44 -2.74
N LEU A 273 8.25 -19.24 -3.12
CA LEU A 273 7.84 -18.58 -4.35
C LEU A 273 8.46 -19.23 -5.60
N ALA A 274 9.72 -19.67 -5.52
CA ALA A 274 10.41 -20.37 -6.60
C ALA A 274 9.95 -21.84 -6.78
N ASP A 275 9.10 -22.36 -5.89
CA ASP A 275 8.55 -23.71 -6.01
C ASP A 275 7.60 -23.80 -7.22
N HIS A 276 7.83 -24.76 -8.11
CA HIS A 276 7.02 -24.93 -9.30
C HIS A 276 5.71 -25.66 -9.01
N CYS A 277 4.62 -25.24 -9.68
CA CYS A 277 3.35 -25.95 -9.63
C CYS A 277 3.38 -27.17 -10.57
N ASP A 278 2.88 -28.31 -10.10
CA ASP A 278 2.42 -29.38 -11.00
C ASP A 278 1.21 -28.86 -11.81
N ASP A 279 1.10 -29.21 -13.09
CA ASP A 279 -0.06 -28.87 -13.92
C ASP A 279 -1.38 -29.43 -13.34
N GLN A 280 -1.30 -30.43 -12.46
CA GLN A 280 -2.46 -31.02 -11.78
C GLN A 280 -2.80 -30.38 -10.43
N LEU A 281 -2.08 -29.35 -9.99
CA LEU A 281 -2.26 -28.80 -8.64
C LEU A 281 -3.71 -28.38 -8.42
N LYS A 282 -4.37 -29.07 -7.48
CA LYS A 282 -5.75 -28.73 -7.11
C LYS A 282 -5.70 -27.40 -6.36
N ILE A 283 -6.59 -26.48 -6.72
CA ILE A 283 -6.75 -25.16 -6.08
C ILE A 283 -6.85 -25.24 -4.54
N ASN A 284 -7.25 -26.39 -4.00
CA ASN A 284 -7.38 -26.61 -2.56
C ASN A 284 -6.08 -26.99 -1.84
N GLU A 285 -4.96 -27.13 -2.54
CA GLU A 285 -3.68 -27.43 -1.92
C GLU A 285 -3.13 -26.20 -1.19
N LYS A 286 -2.66 -26.42 0.05
CA LYS A 286 -2.09 -25.38 0.93
C LYS A 286 -0.63 -25.03 0.58
N LYS A 287 -0.18 -25.37 -0.62
CA LYS A 287 1.20 -25.15 -1.07
C LYS A 287 1.28 -23.85 -1.86
N VAL A 288 2.30 -23.03 -1.58
CA VAL A 288 2.69 -21.91 -2.44
C VAL A 288 3.43 -22.48 -3.65
N CYS A 289 3.04 -22.08 -4.86
CA CYS A 289 3.80 -22.43 -6.06
C CYS A 289 3.56 -21.45 -7.20
N CYS A 290 4.48 -21.43 -8.16
CA CYS A 290 4.42 -20.64 -9.37
C CYS A 290 4.56 -21.55 -10.61
N PRO A 291 3.64 -21.51 -11.58
CA PRO A 291 3.77 -22.32 -12.80
C PRO A 291 4.96 -21.86 -13.68
N ASP A 292 5.50 -22.74 -14.52
CA ASP A 292 6.58 -22.37 -15.47
C ASP A 292 6.13 -21.34 -16.50
N ASP A 293 4.86 -21.41 -16.91
CA ASP A 293 4.24 -20.42 -17.77
C ASP A 293 4.22 -19.04 -17.07
N LEU A 294 5.07 -18.14 -17.56
CA LEU A 294 5.21 -16.77 -17.04
C LEU A 294 3.92 -15.94 -17.15
N GLN A 295 2.97 -16.34 -18.00
CA GLN A 295 1.66 -15.69 -18.12
C GLN A 295 0.68 -16.15 -17.04
N ARG A 296 0.95 -17.29 -16.39
CA ARG A 296 0.11 -17.82 -15.31
C ARG A 296 0.56 -17.27 -13.96
N ARG A 297 -0.43 -16.82 -13.19
CA ARG A 297 -0.23 -16.32 -11.83
C ARG A 297 0.16 -17.45 -10.88
N CYS A 298 0.93 -17.09 -9.86
CA CYS A 298 1.26 -18.00 -8.78
C CYS A 298 0.02 -18.37 -7.94
N HIS A 299 -0.01 -19.59 -7.42
CA HIS A 299 -0.99 -20.03 -6.45
C HIS A 299 -0.47 -19.75 -5.04
N ILE A 300 -1.13 -18.82 -4.34
CA ILE A 300 -0.77 -18.41 -2.99
C ILE A 300 -1.97 -18.66 -2.06
N PRO A 301 -1.96 -19.72 -1.23
CA PRO A 301 -3.04 -19.94 -0.27
C PRO A 301 -3.01 -18.90 0.87
N TRP A 302 -4.14 -18.72 1.56
CA TRP A 302 -4.22 -17.85 2.74
C TRP A 302 -3.17 -18.21 3.79
N ALA A 303 -2.42 -17.20 4.24
CA ALA A 303 -1.25 -17.31 5.12
C ALA A 303 -0.15 -18.27 4.61
N GLY A 304 -0.24 -18.72 3.37
CA GLY A 304 0.62 -19.73 2.74
C GLY A 304 2.07 -19.28 2.68
N ILE A 305 2.30 -18.01 2.34
CA ILE A 305 3.63 -17.41 2.28
C ILE A 305 3.97 -16.60 3.55
N GLY A 306 2.99 -16.32 4.41
CA GLY A 306 3.17 -15.68 5.71
C GLY A 306 3.43 -16.67 6.83
N GLU A 307 2.45 -16.80 7.74
CA GLU A 307 2.58 -17.59 8.97
C GLU A 307 2.88 -19.09 8.73
N ASN A 308 2.37 -19.67 7.63
CA ASN A 308 2.67 -21.06 7.28
C ASN A 308 4.13 -21.29 6.90
N VAL A 309 4.89 -20.24 6.55
CA VAL A 309 6.34 -20.29 6.37
C VAL A 309 7.05 -19.83 7.64
N ALA A 310 6.63 -18.71 8.22
CA ALA A 310 7.33 -18.07 9.32
C ALA A 310 7.32 -18.90 10.62
N HIS A 311 6.21 -19.53 10.96
CA HIS A 311 6.11 -20.31 12.21
C HIS A 311 6.99 -21.57 12.18
N PRO A 312 6.98 -22.41 11.12
CA PRO A 312 7.91 -23.54 11.04
C PRO A 312 9.37 -23.13 11.07
N VAL A 313 9.74 -22.03 10.41
CA VAL A 313 11.11 -21.51 10.43
C VAL A 313 11.53 -21.13 11.86
N LEU A 314 10.70 -20.36 12.58
CA LEU A 314 11.02 -19.96 13.94
C LEU A 314 11.08 -21.17 14.89
N LYS A 315 10.14 -22.13 14.77
CA LYS A 315 10.18 -23.40 15.53
C LYS A 315 11.49 -24.15 15.31
N LYS A 316 11.96 -24.22 14.06
CA LYS A 316 13.23 -24.87 13.73
C LYS A 316 14.41 -24.16 14.40
N GLN A 317 14.48 -22.82 14.35
CA GLN A 317 15.56 -22.08 14.99
C GLN A 317 15.56 -22.17 16.52
N LEU A 318 14.36 -22.22 17.12
CA LEU A 318 14.21 -22.46 18.56
C LEU A 318 14.70 -23.86 18.95
N ALA A 319 14.40 -24.87 18.13
CA ALA A 319 14.87 -26.24 18.34
C ALA A 319 16.39 -26.39 18.23
N THR A 320 17.05 -25.57 17.39
CA THR A 320 18.52 -25.55 17.28
C THR A 320 19.22 -24.82 18.42
N LYS A 321 18.48 -24.31 19.42
CA LYS A 321 19.01 -23.53 20.56
C LYS A 321 19.84 -22.33 20.12
N THR A 322 19.50 -21.73 18.99
CA THR A 322 20.10 -20.48 18.54
C THR A 322 19.80 -19.40 19.59
N ASN A 323 20.78 -18.57 19.92
CA ASN A 323 20.60 -17.46 20.85
C ASN A 323 19.79 -16.35 20.17
N LEU A 324 18.47 -16.51 20.13
CA LEU A 324 17.53 -15.55 19.56
C LEU A 324 16.96 -14.66 20.65
N ARG A 325 16.91 -13.35 20.39
CA ARG A 325 16.21 -12.39 21.26
C ARG A 325 14.81 -12.15 20.73
N LEU A 326 13.83 -12.76 21.40
CA LEU A 326 12.41 -12.69 21.03
C LEU A 326 11.63 -11.97 22.12
N TYR A 327 10.74 -11.08 21.72
CA TYR A 327 9.79 -10.44 22.62
C TYR A 327 8.40 -10.42 21.98
N CYS A 328 7.38 -10.82 22.74
CA CYS A 328 6.01 -10.76 22.26
C CYS A 328 5.08 -10.17 23.31
N PHE A 329 4.25 -9.23 22.86
CA PHE A 329 3.14 -8.71 23.64
C PHE A 329 2.04 -9.78 23.70
N GLU A 330 1.67 -10.20 24.91
CA GLU A 330 0.74 -11.30 25.15
C GLU A 330 -0.34 -10.93 26.18
N GLY A 331 -1.44 -11.67 26.20
CA GLY A 331 -2.52 -11.46 27.17
C GLY A 331 -3.11 -10.04 27.15
N ASP A 332 -3.00 -9.34 28.28
CA ASP A 332 -3.50 -7.97 28.44
C ASP A 332 -2.68 -6.95 27.63
N ASP A 333 -1.45 -7.29 27.22
CA ASP A 333 -0.59 -6.42 26.41
C ASP A 333 -0.66 -6.72 24.91
N SER A 334 -1.26 -7.85 24.50
CA SER A 334 -1.49 -8.21 23.09
C SER A 334 -2.19 -7.08 22.32
N PHE A 335 -2.03 -7.01 21.00
CA PHE A 335 -2.67 -5.95 20.20
C PHE A 335 -4.10 -6.31 19.78
N VAL A 336 -4.59 -7.48 20.19
CA VAL A 336 -5.95 -7.94 19.93
C VAL A 336 -6.55 -8.44 21.25
N PRO A 337 -7.43 -7.65 21.89
CA PRO A 337 -8.22 -8.15 23.01
C PRO A 337 -8.91 -9.47 22.70
N VAL A 338 -9.07 -10.34 23.70
CA VAL A 338 -9.87 -11.57 23.54
C VAL A 338 -11.29 -11.19 23.09
N ASN A 339 -11.78 -11.86 22.04
CA ASN A 339 -13.08 -11.61 21.40
C ASN A 339 -13.27 -10.18 20.86
N PHE A 340 -12.18 -9.48 20.50
CA PHE A 340 -12.24 -8.07 20.09
C PHE A 340 -13.30 -7.78 19.03
N LEU A 341 -13.23 -8.45 17.88
CA LEU A 341 -14.16 -8.22 16.77
C LEU A 341 -15.62 -8.51 17.15
N GLU A 342 -15.87 -9.60 17.88
CA GLU A 342 -17.20 -9.96 18.34
C GLU A 342 -17.78 -8.89 19.27
N VAL A 343 -16.96 -8.37 20.20
CA VAL A 343 -17.38 -7.30 21.10
C VAL A 343 -17.70 -6.02 20.33
N LEU A 344 -16.86 -5.62 19.36
CA LEU A 344 -17.13 -4.43 18.55
C LEU A 344 -18.43 -4.56 17.75
N GLN A 345 -18.71 -5.75 17.21
CA GLN A 345 -19.92 -6.01 16.41
C GLN A 345 -21.19 -6.08 17.27
N LYS A 346 -21.14 -6.74 18.43
CA LYS A 346 -22.33 -6.98 19.27
C LYS A 346 -22.57 -5.89 20.31
N HIS A 347 -21.53 -5.19 20.72
CA HIS A 347 -21.55 -4.20 21.79
C HIS A 347 -20.77 -2.94 21.37
N PRO A 348 -21.17 -2.24 20.28
CA PRO A 348 -20.40 -1.12 19.75
C PRO A 348 -20.30 0.08 20.70
N GLN A 349 -21.22 0.20 21.66
CA GLN A 349 -21.24 1.27 22.66
C GLN A 349 -20.16 1.06 23.73
N LEU A 350 -19.45 2.13 24.10
CA LEU A 350 -18.28 2.11 24.99
C LEU A 350 -18.55 1.34 26.30
N LYS A 351 -19.64 1.69 27.00
CA LYS A 351 -19.99 1.06 28.29
C LYS A 351 -20.28 -0.44 28.16
N ASP A 352 -20.95 -0.84 27.07
CA ASP A 352 -21.32 -2.23 26.84
C ASP A 352 -20.10 -3.06 26.41
N ALA A 353 -19.24 -2.51 25.54
CA ALA A 353 -17.98 -3.12 25.16
C ALA A 353 -17.07 -3.37 26.36
N GLU A 354 -16.87 -2.36 27.22
CA GLU A 354 -16.06 -2.50 28.43
C GLU A 354 -16.60 -3.58 29.37
N LYS A 355 -17.92 -3.67 29.53
CA LYS A 355 -18.58 -4.72 30.31
C LYS A 355 -18.35 -6.10 29.69
N ALA A 356 -18.47 -6.22 28.37
CA ALA A 356 -18.25 -7.47 27.64
C ALA A 356 -16.78 -7.94 27.78
N PHE A 357 -15.81 -7.05 27.60
CA PHE A 357 -14.39 -7.35 27.79
C PHE A 357 -14.07 -7.80 29.21
N LYS A 358 -14.59 -7.10 30.23
CA LYS A 358 -14.42 -7.49 31.63
C LYS A 358 -15.01 -8.88 31.91
N LYS A 359 -16.17 -9.20 31.33
CA LYS A 359 -16.79 -10.53 31.43
C LYS A 359 -15.92 -11.63 30.79
N SER A 360 -15.21 -11.30 29.71
CA SER A 360 -14.24 -12.20 29.06
C SER A 360 -12.85 -12.23 29.73
N GLY A 361 -12.69 -11.58 30.88
CA GLY A 361 -11.43 -11.55 31.63
C GLY A 361 -10.36 -10.62 31.08
N VAL A 362 -10.69 -9.76 30.10
CA VAL A 362 -9.76 -8.77 29.57
C VAL A 362 -9.65 -7.60 30.54
N ARG A 363 -8.44 -7.36 31.07
CA ARG A 363 -8.19 -6.21 31.95
C ARG A 363 -7.83 -5.00 31.11
N ASN A 364 -8.41 -3.86 31.47
CA ASN A 364 -8.14 -2.56 30.84
C ASN A 364 -8.09 -2.63 29.30
N PRO A 365 -9.18 -3.07 28.64
CA PRO A 365 -9.16 -3.34 27.20
C PRO A 365 -8.76 -2.12 26.37
N SER A 366 -8.98 -0.91 26.89
CA SER A 366 -8.65 0.39 26.29
C SER A 366 -7.25 0.92 26.60
N GLU A 367 -6.44 0.19 27.38
CA GLU A 367 -5.10 0.62 27.83
C GLU A 367 -3.94 -0.08 27.11
N ARG A 368 -4.16 -0.63 25.91
CA ARG A 368 -3.11 -1.27 25.11
C ARG A 368 -2.27 -0.24 24.35
N ILE A 369 -1.05 -0.64 23.95
CA ILE A 369 -0.15 0.21 23.15
C ILE A 369 -0.76 0.48 21.78
N MET A 370 -1.32 -0.55 21.14
CA MET A 370 -1.97 -0.45 19.84
C MET A 370 -3.04 -1.53 19.68
N TYR A 371 -3.88 -1.36 18.65
CA TYR A 371 -4.99 -2.23 18.33
C TYR A 371 -4.92 -2.62 16.86
N HIS A 372 -4.92 -3.93 16.58
CA HIS A 372 -5.15 -4.44 15.22
C HIS A 372 -6.65 -4.46 14.95
N LEU A 373 -7.14 -3.61 14.05
CA LEU A 373 -8.57 -3.38 13.84
C LEU A 373 -9.21 -4.36 12.84
N PHE A 374 -8.44 -5.20 12.16
CA PHE A 374 -8.89 -6.19 11.18
C PHE A 374 -9.79 -5.58 10.08
N ALA A 375 -9.24 -4.67 9.29
CA ALA A 375 -9.96 -4.01 8.19
C ALA A 375 -10.62 -5.03 7.23
N SER A 376 -9.95 -6.15 6.96
CA SER A 376 -10.45 -7.24 6.12
C SER A 376 -11.66 -7.98 6.70
N LEU A 377 -11.93 -7.85 8.00
CA LEU A 377 -13.08 -8.47 8.68
C LEU A 377 -14.27 -7.50 8.85
N GLY A 378 -14.31 -6.44 8.04
CA GLY A 378 -15.45 -5.52 7.95
C GLY A 378 -15.39 -4.33 8.92
N PHE A 379 -14.26 -4.06 9.55
CA PHE A 379 -14.11 -2.85 10.37
C PHE A 379 -14.33 -1.58 9.52
N GLY A 380 -13.69 -1.50 8.35
CA GLY A 380 -13.71 -0.30 7.52
C GLY A 380 -15.09 0.06 6.95
N SER A 381 -16.02 -0.90 6.83
CA SER A 381 -17.38 -0.63 6.35
C SER A 381 -18.31 -0.08 7.43
N ASN A 382 -17.95 -0.24 8.71
CA ASN A 382 -18.82 0.14 9.84
C ASN A 382 -18.41 1.46 10.50
N TYR A 383 -17.19 1.94 10.23
CA TYR A 383 -16.64 3.13 10.86
C TYR A 383 -15.97 4.02 9.81
N ASP A 384 -16.76 4.93 9.23
CA ASP A 384 -16.25 6.02 8.40
C ASP A 384 -16.62 7.40 8.98
N GLY A 385 -15.92 8.41 8.51
CA GLY A 385 -16.30 9.81 8.73
C GLY A 385 -16.50 10.18 10.21
N PRO A 386 -17.60 10.86 10.56
CA PRO A 386 -17.86 11.27 11.95
C PRO A 386 -18.00 10.13 12.96
N GLN A 387 -18.48 8.96 12.52
CA GLN A 387 -18.71 7.81 13.41
C GLN A 387 -17.39 7.26 13.97
N LEU A 388 -16.30 7.41 13.22
CA LEU A 388 -14.95 7.04 13.65
C LEU A 388 -14.53 7.79 14.93
N PHE A 389 -15.15 8.93 15.22
CA PHE A 389 -14.87 9.76 16.38
C PHE A 389 -16.07 9.89 17.32
N ASP A 390 -17.07 9.02 17.25
CA ASP A 390 -18.19 9.06 18.20
C ASP A 390 -17.72 8.59 19.58
N PRO A 391 -17.62 9.46 20.61
CA PRO A 391 -17.13 9.09 21.93
C PRO A 391 -18.07 8.11 22.67
N SER A 392 -19.31 7.94 22.21
CA SER A 392 -20.24 6.96 22.77
C SER A 392 -19.91 5.54 22.33
N THR A 393 -19.21 5.36 21.21
CA THR A 393 -18.76 4.06 20.72
C THR A 393 -17.39 3.69 21.26
N TYR A 394 -17.12 2.39 21.41
CA TYR A 394 -15.81 1.92 21.84
C TYR A 394 -14.70 2.31 20.86
N VAL A 395 -14.97 2.17 19.56
CA VAL A 395 -14.04 2.57 18.50
C VAL A 395 -13.77 4.07 18.52
N GLY A 396 -14.80 4.91 18.57
CA GLY A 396 -14.61 6.35 18.59
C GLY A 396 -13.92 6.84 19.86
N PHE A 397 -14.15 6.17 21.00
CA PHE A 397 -13.34 6.38 22.20
C PHE A 397 -11.86 6.05 21.97
N LEU A 398 -11.53 4.90 21.36
CA LEU A 398 -10.14 4.53 21.06
C LEU A 398 -9.47 5.54 20.13
N TYR A 399 -10.13 5.98 19.05
CA TYR A 399 -9.58 6.99 18.16
C TYR A 399 -9.36 8.31 18.89
N ARG A 400 -10.36 8.83 19.61
CA ARG A 400 -10.18 10.08 20.38
C ARG A 400 -9.04 10.00 21.38
N LYS A 401 -8.86 8.85 22.02
CA LYS A 401 -7.74 8.62 22.93
C LYS A 401 -6.39 8.61 22.20
N SER A 402 -6.33 7.97 21.03
CA SER A 402 -5.11 7.75 20.26
C SER A 402 -4.63 9.01 19.52
N ILE A 403 -5.56 9.79 18.99
CA ILE A 403 -5.24 10.96 18.17
C ILE A 403 -5.60 12.29 18.88
N GLY A 404 -6.15 12.26 20.09
CA GLY A 404 -6.36 13.45 20.92
C GLY A 404 -7.14 14.58 20.21
N HIS A 405 -6.50 15.74 20.06
CA HIS A 405 -7.09 16.91 19.40
C HIS A 405 -7.10 16.83 17.86
N PHE A 406 -6.45 15.83 17.25
CA PHE A 406 -6.54 15.55 15.80
C PHE A 406 -7.90 14.95 15.40
N THR A 407 -8.89 14.98 16.30
CA THR A 407 -10.26 14.46 16.14
C THR A 407 -11.20 15.41 15.42
N GLU A 408 -10.72 16.59 15.03
CA GLU A 408 -11.42 17.38 14.04
C GLU A 408 -11.45 16.57 12.75
N ILE A 409 -12.65 16.14 12.36
CA ILE A 409 -12.90 15.69 11.00
C ILE A 409 -12.40 16.83 10.14
N PRO A 410 -11.40 16.62 9.26
CA PRO A 410 -10.95 17.68 8.39
C PRO A 410 -12.20 18.22 7.71
N LYS A 411 -12.55 19.48 7.97
CA LYS A 411 -13.58 20.16 7.17
C LYS A 411 -13.18 19.93 5.72
N ASP A 412 -14.16 19.65 4.86
CA ASP A 412 -13.85 19.50 3.43
C ASP A 412 -13.06 20.74 3.06
N PRO A 413 -11.79 20.64 2.63
CA PRO A 413 -11.00 21.83 2.40
C PRO A 413 -11.67 22.73 1.38
N LEU A 414 -12.54 22.21 0.50
CA LEU A 414 -13.35 23.02 -0.41
C LEU A 414 -14.31 24.00 0.30
N GLU A 415 -14.63 23.81 1.58
CA GLU A 415 -15.39 24.76 2.40
C GLU A 415 -14.60 26.05 2.69
N ASP A 416 -13.27 25.98 2.76
CA ASP A 416 -12.39 27.14 2.98
C ASP A 416 -12.21 28.01 1.72
N GLY A 417 -12.89 27.66 0.61
CA GLY A 417 -12.91 28.38 -0.66
C GLY A 417 -12.11 27.71 -1.78
N PRO A 418 -12.14 28.25 -3.01
CA PRO A 418 -11.38 27.69 -4.11
C PRO A 418 -9.87 27.88 -3.89
N GLY A 419 -9.08 26.88 -4.27
CA GLY A 419 -7.63 27.02 -4.39
C GLY A 419 -7.21 27.39 -5.81
N PHE A 420 -6.05 28.02 -5.96
CA PHE A 420 -5.44 28.29 -7.26
C PHE A 420 -4.02 27.71 -7.33
N ILE A 421 -3.62 27.24 -8.51
CA ILE A 421 -2.27 26.70 -8.73
C ILE A 421 -1.26 27.85 -8.60
N CYS A 422 -0.38 27.78 -7.61
CA CYS A 422 0.56 28.86 -7.29
C CYS A 422 1.99 28.60 -7.77
N ALA A 423 2.40 27.34 -7.93
CA ALA A 423 3.76 26.98 -8.33
C ALA A 423 3.84 25.57 -8.90
N SER A 424 4.73 25.34 -9.85
CA SER A 424 5.16 24.01 -10.28
C SER A 424 6.19 23.44 -9.29
N ASP A 425 6.43 22.12 -9.37
CA ASP A 425 7.48 21.46 -8.58
C ASP A 425 8.85 22.13 -8.77
N GLY A 426 9.51 22.47 -7.66
CA GLY A 426 10.75 23.23 -7.57
C GLY A 426 10.60 24.77 -7.46
N GLU A 427 9.44 25.33 -7.83
CA GLU A 427 9.20 26.79 -7.85
C GLU A 427 8.73 27.34 -6.50
N ILE A 428 8.68 28.67 -6.36
CA ILE A 428 8.19 29.35 -5.16
C ILE A 428 6.69 29.63 -5.29
N CYS A 429 5.89 29.11 -4.36
CA CYS A 429 4.48 29.41 -4.20
C CYS A 429 4.31 30.59 -3.24
N ARG A 430 3.68 31.67 -3.70
CA ARG A 430 3.29 32.81 -2.86
C ARG A 430 1.86 32.58 -2.35
N CYS A 431 1.70 32.35 -1.05
CA CYS A 431 0.42 32.04 -0.42
C CYS A 431 0.35 32.59 1.00
N ASN A 432 -0.78 33.21 1.33
CA ASN A 432 -1.18 33.50 2.71
C ASN A 432 -2.39 32.62 3.05
N GLY A 433 -2.11 31.40 3.49
CA GLY A 433 -3.10 30.36 3.74
C GLY A 433 -2.50 28.97 3.62
N LYS A 434 -3.32 28.01 3.22
CA LYS A 434 -2.94 26.60 3.16
C LYS A 434 -2.44 26.25 1.76
N VAL A 435 -1.25 25.68 1.66
CA VAL A 435 -0.68 25.19 0.41
C VAL A 435 -0.79 23.67 0.36
N PHE A 436 -1.33 23.15 -0.73
CA PHE A 436 -1.46 21.74 -1.03
C PHE A 436 -0.45 21.36 -2.10
N TYR A 437 0.40 20.38 -1.82
CA TYR A 437 1.39 19.82 -2.75
C TYR A 437 0.94 18.42 -3.17
N GLY A 438 0.76 18.20 -4.46
CA GLY A 438 0.20 16.94 -4.96
C GLY A 438 0.41 16.76 -6.45
N ARG A 439 -0.22 15.72 -7.02
CA ARG A 439 -0.08 15.37 -8.45
C ARG A 439 -0.38 16.57 -9.34
N ARG A 440 0.42 16.75 -10.39
CA ARG A 440 0.34 17.92 -11.28
C ARG A 440 -0.91 17.91 -12.17
N TRP A 441 -1.39 16.74 -12.57
CA TRP A 441 -2.42 16.56 -13.60
C TRP A 441 -3.59 15.74 -13.05
N GLU A 442 -4.82 16.01 -13.50
CA GLU A 442 -5.99 15.25 -13.05
C GLU A 442 -5.89 13.77 -13.47
N ASN A 443 -5.45 13.56 -14.71
CA ASN A 443 -5.23 12.25 -15.32
C ASN A 443 -3.72 11.91 -15.29
N GLU A 444 -3.25 10.97 -16.12
CA GLU A 444 -1.84 10.53 -16.17
C GLU A 444 -0.86 11.68 -16.56
N GLU A 445 0.39 11.37 -16.91
CA GLU A 445 1.56 12.27 -16.89
C GLU A 445 1.45 13.63 -17.62
N ARG A 446 0.39 13.89 -18.39
CA ARG A 446 0.10 15.16 -19.09
C ARG A 446 -1.41 15.43 -19.14
N GLY A 447 -1.81 16.70 -19.22
CA GLY A 447 -3.22 17.07 -19.47
C GLY A 447 -3.69 18.30 -18.72
N ILE A 448 -4.91 18.26 -18.20
CA ILE A 448 -5.48 19.32 -17.36
C ILE A 448 -4.78 19.29 -16.00
N LYS A 449 -4.27 20.45 -15.56
CA LYS A 449 -3.62 20.54 -14.24
C LYS A 449 -4.66 20.25 -13.16
N ALA A 450 -4.29 19.44 -12.19
CA ALA A 450 -5.18 19.12 -11.08
C ALA A 450 -5.51 20.37 -10.25
N GLU A 451 -6.77 20.79 -10.26
CA GLU A 451 -7.22 21.83 -9.35
C GLU A 451 -7.38 21.28 -7.93
N LEU A 452 -7.61 22.16 -6.94
CA LEU A 452 -7.72 21.77 -5.52
C LEU A 452 -8.64 20.56 -5.33
N LYS A 453 -9.82 20.57 -5.93
CA LYS A 453 -10.80 19.47 -5.84
C LYS A 453 -10.27 18.13 -6.37
N ALA A 454 -9.53 18.14 -7.47
CA ALA A 454 -8.96 16.93 -8.04
C ALA A 454 -7.73 16.45 -7.25
N LEU A 455 -6.91 17.39 -6.79
CA LEU A 455 -5.74 17.14 -5.97
C LEU A 455 -6.11 16.53 -4.61
N LEU A 456 -7.16 17.04 -3.95
CA LEU A 456 -7.68 16.53 -2.67
C LEU A 456 -8.20 15.09 -2.75
N LYS A 457 -8.74 14.69 -3.91
CA LYS A 457 -9.20 13.31 -4.16
C LYS A 457 -8.05 12.31 -4.35
N LYS A 458 -6.81 12.82 -4.43
CA LYS A 458 -5.59 12.04 -4.65
C LYS A 458 -4.63 12.29 -3.49
N GLY A 459 -3.50 11.57 -3.50
CA GLY A 459 -2.44 11.80 -2.51
C GLY A 459 -1.90 13.22 -2.59
N HIS A 460 -1.85 13.90 -1.45
CA HIS A 460 -1.30 15.24 -1.34
C HIS A 460 -0.72 15.47 0.06
N ALA A 461 0.15 16.46 0.17
CA ALA A 461 0.68 17.00 1.41
C ALA A 461 0.19 18.43 1.60
N THR A 462 0.10 18.92 2.83
CA THR A 462 -0.40 20.26 3.13
C THR A 462 0.51 21.01 4.10
N ARG A 463 0.49 22.34 4.03
CA ARG A 463 1.21 23.20 4.97
C ARG A 463 0.54 24.58 5.07
N GLU A 464 0.48 25.13 6.28
CA GLU A 464 0.11 26.54 6.49
C GLU A 464 1.29 27.45 6.14
N VAL A 465 1.03 28.50 5.36
CA VAL A 465 2.04 29.40 4.80
C VAL A 465 1.61 30.84 4.98
N GLN A 466 2.53 31.67 5.48
CA GLN A 466 2.40 33.12 5.54
C GLN A 466 3.50 33.75 4.68
N GLY A 467 3.23 33.92 3.39
CA GLY A 467 4.15 34.54 2.44
C GLY A 467 4.56 33.59 1.32
N GLU A 468 5.77 33.03 1.39
CA GLU A 468 6.35 32.20 0.32
C GLU A 468 6.75 30.81 0.83
N VAL A 469 6.56 29.78 0.00
CA VAL A 469 7.03 28.42 0.27
C VAL A 469 7.58 27.79 -1.00
N LYS A 470 8.70 27.05 -0.90
CA LYS A 470 9.21 26.27 -2.03
C LYS A 470 8.34 25.03 -2.24
N CYS A 471 7.82 24.89 -3.46
CA CYS A 471 6.95 23.81 -3.86
C CYS A 471 7.77 22.57 -4.21
N SER A 472 8.28 21.82 -3.22
CA SER A 472 9.16 20.68 -3.50
C SER A 472 9.02 19.54 -2.49
N VAL A 473 9.46 18.35 -2.91
CA VAL A 473 9.55 17.14 -2.06
C VAL A 473 10.29 17.41 -0.76
N ASP A 474 11.37 18.19 -0.77
CA ASP A 474 12.14 18.51 0.45
C ASP A 474 11.33 19.28 1.50
N VAL A 475 10.28 20.00 1.08
CA VAL A 475 9.48 20.86 1.96
C VAL A 475 8.20 20.17 2.42
N PHE A 476 7.58 19.37 1.55
CA PHE A 476 6.28 18.74 1.76
C PHE A 476 6.34 17.22 1.94
N GLY A 477 7.49 16.58 1.72
CA GLY A 477 7.59 15.15 1.47
C GLY A 477 7.14 14.78 0.05
N ASP A 478 7.22 13.50 -0.30
CA ASP A 478 6.68 12.99 -1.57
C ASP A 478 5.33 12.31 -1.34
N PRO A 479 4.19 13.03 -1.48
CA PRO A 479 2.88 12.44 -1.25
C PRO A 479 2.50 11.42 -2.32
N ILE A 480 3.12 11.47 -3.50
CA ILE A 480 2.93 10.50 -4.57
C ILE A 480 4.24 10.32 -5.34
N PHE A 481 4.95 9.24 -4.99
CA PHE A 481 6.25 8.89 -5.55
C PHE A 481 6.23 8.83 -7.08
N THR A 482 7.33 9.29 -7.70
CA THR A 482 7.58 9.32 -9.17
C THR A 482 6.60 10.09 -10.04
N ILE A 483 5.60 10.77 -9.47
CA ILE A 483 4.63 11.55 -10.24
C ILE A 483 5.04 13.04 -10.24
N PRO A 484 4.95 13.76 -11.39
CA PRO A 484 5.12 15.21 -11.41
C PRO A 484 4.11 15.90 -10.49
N LYS A 485 4.57 16.89 -9.72
CA LYS A 485 3.76 17.58 -8.71
C LYS A 485 3.62 19.08 -8.98
N HIS A 486 2.70 19.73 -8.29
CA HIS A 486 2.58 21.19 -8.21
C HIS A 486 1.96 21.60 -6.86
N CYS A 487 1.95 22.90 -6.59
CA CYS A 487 1.30 23.49 -5.42
C CYS A 487 0.03 24.25 -5.78
N VAL A 488 -1.00 24.07 -4.96
CA VAL A 488 -2.25 24.82 -4.99
C VAL A 488 -2.35 25.61 -3.69
N CYS A 489 -2.48 26.93 -3.78
CA CYS A 489 -2.72 27.81 -2.65
C CYS A 489 -4.22 27.97 -2.43
N GLN A 490 -4.66 27.75 -1.19
CA GLN A 490 -5.97 28.13 -0.70
C GLN A 490 -5.80 29.27 0.30
N PRO A 491 -6.11 30.52 -0.08
CA PRO A 491 -5.97 31.66 0.81
C PRO A 491 -6.84 31.50 2.05
N THR A 492 -6.31 31.91 3.22
CA THR A 492 -7.18 32.11 4.38
C THR A 492 -8.15 33.24 4.04
N PRO A 493 -9.47 33.09 4.29
CA PRO A 493 -10.39 34.21 4.17
C PRO A 493 -9.83 35.37 4.97
N GLN A 494 -9.52 36.49 4.31
CA GLN A 494 -9.20 37.71 5.04
C GLN A 494 -10.43 37.98 5.89
N THR A 495 -10.32 37.84 7.21
CA THR A 495 -11.30 38.38 8.14
C THR A 495 -11.38 39.85 7.76
N GLN A 496 -12.44 40.22 7.03
CA GLN A 496 -12.67 41.60 6.63
C GLN A 496 -12.68 42.36 7.95
N GLY A 497 -11.58 43.07 8.21
CA GLY A 497 -11.41 43.81 9.43
C GLY A 497 -12.62 44.72 9.55
N GLU A 498 -13.34 44.55 10.66
CA GLU A 498 -14.15 45.58 11.27
C GLU A 498 -13.28 46.84 11.32
N SER A 499 -13.42 47.68 10.30
CA SER A 499 -12.74 48.97 10.16
C SER A 499 -13.45 50.03 10.96
#